data_AF-X1P4G2-F1
#
_entry.id   AF-X1P4G2-F1
#
_cell.length_a   1.000
_cell.length_b   1.000
_cell.length_c   1.000
_cell.angle_alpha   90.00
_cell.angle_beta   90.00
_cell.angle_gamma   90.00
#
_symmetry.space_group_name_H-M   'P 1'
#
loop_
_entity.id
_entity.type
_entity.pdbx_description
1 polymer ?
#
loop_
_entity_poly.entity_id
_entity_poly.type
_entity_poly.pdbx_seq_one_letter_code
_entity_poly.pdbx_strand_id
1 'polypeptide(L)' 'MISAEAKEITKIIYTRYGSDTGILFGIGSGLRSSVESIVQSVLEIMKEQKKNT' A
#
# COMPACT_ATOMS: atom_id res chain seq x y z
N MET A 1 -9.08 7.54 -7.07
CA MET A 1 -9.67 7.10 -5.78
C MET A 1 -8.96 5.81 -5.38
N ILE A 2 -8.44 5.71 -4.16
CA ILE A 2 -7.74 4.50 -3.69
C ILE A 2 -8.77 3.41 -3.37
N SER A 3 -8.55 2.19 -3.88
CA SER A 3 -9.45 1.05 -3.64
C SER A 3 -9.43 0.58 -2.18
N ALA A 4 -10.51 -0.09 -1.76
CA ALA A 4 -10.57 -0.70 -0.42
C ALA A 4 -9.47 -1.77 -0.22
N GLU A 5 -9.16 -2.53 -1.26
CA GLU A 5 -8.10 -3.55 -1.28
C GLU A 5 -6.73 -2.91 -0.99
N ALA A 6 -6.39 -1.81 -1.67
CA ALA A 6 -5.13 -1.11 -1.45
C ALA A 6 -5.00 -0.60 0.00
N LYS A 7 -6.08 -0.04 0.56
CA LYS A 7 -6.10 0.43 1.95
C LYS A 7 -5.88 -0.70 2.96
N GLU A 8 -6.50 -1.85 2.75
CA GLU A 8 -6.35 -3.00 3.65
C GLU A 8 -4.94 -3.57 3.59
N ILE A 9 -4.36 -3.70 2.40
CA ILE A 9 -2.96 -4.13 2.25
C ILE A 9 -2.02 -3.12 2.92
N THR A 10 -2.21 -1.82 2.71
CA THR A 10 -1.39 -0.80 3.40
C THR A 10 -1.53 -0.94 4.92
N LYS A 11 -2.74 -1.17 5.44
CA LYS A 11 -2.93 -1.42 6.87
C LYS A 11 -2.14 -2.64 7.34
N ILE A 12 -2.20 -3.76 6.63
CA ILE A 12 -1.43 -4.97 6.97
C ILE A 12 0.08 -4.69 6.97
N ILE A 13 0.59 -3.95 5.98
CA ILE A 13 2.00 -3.58 5.90
C ILE A 13 2.41 -2.75 7.12
N TYR A 14 1.65 -1.72 7.49
CA TYR A 14 1.93 -0.91 8.67
C TYR A 14 1.81 -1.72 9.97
N THR A 15 0.86 -2.65 10.07
CA THR A 15 0.73 -3.52 11.24
C THR A 15 1.89 -4.49 11.38
N ARG A 16 2.43 -5.00 10.27
CA ARG A 16 3.52 -6.01 10.30
C ARG A 16 4.92 -5.40 10.38
N TYR A 17 5.12 -4.24 9.75
CA TYR A 17 6.44 -3.66 9.55
C TYR A 17 6.56 -2.22 10.04
N GLY A 18 5.45 -1.60 10.45
CA GLY A 18 5.47 -0.27 11.05
C GLY A 18 5.98 -0.31 12.48
N SER A 19 6.56 0.81 12.92
CA SER A 19 6.85 1.05 14.34
C SER A 19 5.58 1.43 15.10
N ASP A 20 5.67 1.40 16.43
CA ASP A 20 4.63 1.91 17.34
C ASP A 20 4.30 3.40 17.11
N THR A 21 5.23 4.15 16.51
CA THR A 21 5.06 5.56 16.13
C THR A 21 4.39 5.76 14.77
N GLY A 22 4.01 4.68 14.08
CA GLY A 22 3.39 4.72 12.76
C GLY A 22 4.36 5.03 11.62
N ILE A 23 5.66 4.79 11.83
CA ILE A 23 6.69 4.92 10.79
C ILE A 23 6.85 3.58 10.08
N LEU A 24 6.80 3.56 8.75
CA LEU A 24 7.04 2.37 7.94
C LEU A 24 8.36 2.52 7.17
N PHE A 25 9.42 1.81 7.55
CA PHE A 25 10.72 1.88 6.87
C PHE A 25 11.26 3.32 6.67
N GLY A 26 11.14 4.17 7.70
CA GLY A 26 11.53 5.58 7.62
C GLY A 26 10.49 6.50 6.96
N ILE A 27 9.39 5.95 6.44
CA ILE A 27 8.25 6.72 5.92
C ILE A 27 7.38 7.13 7.10
N GLY A 28 7.28 8.43 7.35
CA GLY A 28 6.42 8.98 8.41
C GLY A 28 4.92 8.71 8.16
N SER A 29 4.14 8.66 9.23
CA SER A 29 2.70 8.37 9.20
C SER A 29 1.89 9.33 8.31
N GLY A 30 2.34 10.59 8.15
CA GLY A 30 1.73 11.57 7.25
C GLY A 30 1.85 11.23 5.75
N LEU A 31 2.71 10.28 5.38
CA LEU A 31 2.89 9.81 4.01
C LEU A 31 2.16 8.49 3.72
N ARG A 32 1.25 8.08 4.62
CA ARG A 32 0.47 6.85 4.45
C ARG A 32 -0.30 6.80 3.13
N SER A 33 -0.88 7.93 2.68
CA SER A 33 -1.59 8.03 1.40
C SER A 33 -0.68 7.75 0.19
N SER A 34 0.61 8.07 0.29
CA SER A 34 1.58 7.74 -0.76
C SER A 34 1.83 6.23 -0.83
N VAL A 35 1.91 5.56 0.33
CA VAL A 35 2.00 4.09 0.39
C VAL A 35 0.74 3.44 -0.18
N GLU A 36 -0.44 3.95 0.16
CA GLU A 36 -1.71 3.48 -0.42
C GLU A 36 -1.74 3.63 -1.95
N SER A 37 -1.18 4.73 -2.47
CA SER A 37 -1.09 4.96 -3.93
C SER A 37 -0.14 3.99 -4.61
N ILE A 38 1.03 3.71 -4.01
CA ILE A 38 1.97 2.71 -4.53
C ILE A 38 1.33 1.32 -4.58
N VAL A 39 0.66 0.91 -3.48
CA VAL A 39 -0.04 -0.38 -3.43
C VAL A 39 -1.13 -0.46 -4.50
N GLN A 40 -1.92 0.60 -4.68
CA GLN A 40 -2.92 0.68 -5.75
C GLN A 40 -2.29 0.45 -7.12
N SER A 41 -1.20 1.15 -7.45
CA SER A 41 -0.52 1.00 -8.74
C SER A 41 0.03 -0.41 -8.96
N VAL A 42 0.58 -1.05 -7.92
CA VAL A 42 1.07 -2.43 -8.03
C VAL A 42 -0.08 -3.40 -8.32
N LEU A 43 -1.22 -3.25 -7.64
CA LEU A 43 -2.41 -4.08 -7.90
C LEU A 43 -2.93 -3.91 -9.33
N GLU A 44 -2.89 -2.69 -9.87
CA GLU A 44 -3.29 -2.41 -11.25
C GLU A 44 -2.35 -3.11 -12.25
N ILE A 45 -1.03 -2.96 -12.07
CA ILE A 45 -0.01 -3.64 -12.89
C ILE A 45 -0.20 -5.16 -12.87
N MET A 46 -0.44 -5.75 -11.69
CA MET A 46 -0.68 -7.20 -11.57
C MET A 46 -1.96 -7.64 -12.30
N LYS A 47 -3.03 -6.83 -12.24
CA LYS A 47 -4.28 -7.09 -12.96
C LYS A 47 -4.10 -7.01 -14.46
N GLU A 48 -3.29 -6.09 -14.95
CA GLU A 48 -2.95 -5.95 -16.38
C GLU A 48 -2.12 -7.14 -16.87
N GLN A 49 -1.08 -7.55 -16.12
CA GLN A 49 -0.27 -8.71 -16.48
C GLN A 49 -1.10 -9.99 -16.57
N LYS A 50 -2.04 -10.21 -15.65
CA LYS A 50 -2.93 -11.37 -15.65
C LYS A 50 -3.89 -11.42 -16.85
N LYS A 51 -4.24 -10.28 -17.46
CA LYS A 51 -5.08 -10.24 -18.66
C LYS A 51 -4.31 -10.59 -19.93
N ASN A 52 -2.99 -10.40 -19.91
CA ASN A 52 -2.11 -10.62 -21.06
C ASN A 52 -1.46 -12.02 -21.06
N THR A 53 -1.85 -12.88 -20.11
CA THR A 53 -1.40 -14.28 -19.98
C THR A 53 -2.60 -15.20 -20.16
#